data_AF-A0A8H6YJA3-F1
#
_entry.id   AF-A0A8H6YJA3-F1
#
_cell.length_a   1.000
_cell.length_b   1.000
_cell.length_c   1.000
_cell.angle_alpha   90.00
_cell.angle_beta   90.00
_cell.angle_gamma   90.00
#
_symmetry.space_group_name_H-M   'P 1'
#
loop_
_entity.id
_entity.type
_entity.pdbx_description
1 polymer ?
#
loop_
_entity_poly.entity_id
_entity_poly.type
_entity_poly.pdbx_seq_one_letter_code
_entity_poly.pdbx_strand_id
1 'polypeptide(L)'
;MQNTTRFNEAFVEWNRSRTGPLPVFDVHADPSPGPGAPHFEILFQPFGTSGTPGHFISLTVAMVSPVSRGSVTLSSEDPFACIKLALKLVNAPAWNRYLGGPTIDLTAMSPAEPTAHIRVNSGLGYHIIGTASMSPRGAQYGVVDPDLSVKGIARLRVIDASVLPIVPGAHTQAATYVVAERGADMIKHKWT
;
A
#
# COMPACT_ATOMS: atom_id res chain seq x y z
N MET A 1 -29.30 -19.38 -14.21
CA MET A 1 -28.48 -18.70 -15.24
C MET A 1 -27.11 -18.43 -14.64
N GLN A 2 -26.14 -19.33 -14.87
CA GLN A 2 -24.76 -19.16 -14.41
C GLN A 2 -24.01 -18.33 -15.45
N ASN A 3 -23.91 -17.03 -15.20
CA ASN A 3 -23.13 -16.12 -16.03
C ASN A 3 -21.69 -16.06 -15.49
N THR A 4 -21.03 -17.22 -15.37
CA THR A 4 -19.62 -17.28 -15.03
C THR A 4 -18.83 -17.03 -16.30
N THR A 5 -17.99 -15.99 -16.28
CA THR A 5 -17.11 -15.68 -17.40
C THR A 5 -16.15 -16.86 -17.62
N ARG A 6 -15.67 -17.07 -18.86
CA ARG A 6 -14.61 -18.06 -19.18
C ARG A 6 -13.37 -17.91 -18.29
N PHE A 7 -13.17 -16.71 -17.75
CA PHE A 7 -12.16 -16.40 -16.77
C PHE A 7 -12.38 -17.13 -15.42
N ASN A 8 -13.61 -17.16 -14.90
CA ASN A 8 -13.93 -17.91 -13.67
C ASN A 8 -13.71 -19.42 -13.86
N GLU A 9 -14.04 -19.96 -15.03
CA GLU A 9 -13.81 -21.38 -15.36
C GLU A 9 -12.32 -21.70 -15.37
N ALA A 10 -11.50 -20.88 -16.03
CA ALA A 10 -10.05 -21.02 -16.06
C ALA A 10 -9.41 -20.89 -14.67
N PHE A 11 -9.90 -19.97 -13.82
CA PHE A 11 -9.41 -19.81 -12.45
C PHE A 11 -9.76 -21.03 -11.57
N VAL A 12 -10.98 -21.56 -11.71
CA VAL A 12 -11.40 -22.79 -11.01
C VAL A 12 -10.60 -23.99 -11.48
N GLU A 13 -10.31 -24.11 -12.77
CA GLU A 13 -9.47 -25.17 -13.35
C GLU A 13 -8.03 -25.09 -12.83
N TRP A 14 -7.42 -23.90 -12.85
CA TRP A 14 -6.08 -23.68 -12.31
C TRP A 14 -6.00 -24.02 -10.82
N ASN A 15 -6.99 -23.62 -10.02
CA ASN A 15 -7.01 -23.92 -8.59
C ASN A 15 -7.19 -25.41 -8.29
N ARG A 16 -7.82 -26.17 -9.19
CA ARG A 16 -7.96 -27.63 -9.09
C ARG A 16 -6.71 -28.39 -9.56
N SER A 17 -5.96 -27.84 -10.51
CA SER A 17 -4.81 -28.51 -11.14
C SER A 17 -3.45 -28.09 -10.56
N ARG A 18 -3.38 -26.99 -9.80
CA ARG A 18 -2.13 -26.56 -9.18
C ARG A 18 -1.64 -27.56 -8.12
N THR A 19 -0.35 -27.86 -8.13
CA THR A 19 0.32 -28.70 -7.12
C THR A 19 1.51 -27.96 -6.54
N GLY A 20 1.65 -27.99 -5.20
CA GLY A 20 2.76 -27.38 -4.47
C GLY A 20 2.48 -25.95 -3.94
N PRO A 21 3.20 -25.50 -2.89
CA PRO A 21 3.18 -24.12 -2.45
C PRO A 21 3.85 -23.22 -3.51
N LEU A 22 3.43 -21.95 -3.61
CA LEU A 22 4.23 -20.95 -4.32
C LEU A 22 5.56 -20.82 -3.53
N PRO A 23 6.74 -21.04 -4.14
CA PRO A 23 7.99 -21.39 -3.47
C PRO A 23 8.68 -20.23 -2.71
N VAL A 24 7.94 -19.22 -2.25
CA VAL A 24 8.50 -18.00 -1.65
C VAL A 24 8.85 -18.15 -0.16
N PHE A 25 8.53 -19.27 0.48
CA PHE A 25 8.63 -19.43 1.96
C PHE A 25 9.78 -20.31 2.46
N ASP A 26 10.65 -20.84 1.59
CA ASP A 26 11.77 -21.69 2.05
C ASP A 26 12.85 -20.91 2.83
N VAL A 27 12.79 -19.57 2.83
CA VAL A 27 13.80 -18.68 3.43
C VAL A 27 13.29 -17.76 4.54
N HIS A 28 11.97 -17.56 4.67
CA HIS A 28 11.38 -16.63 5.65
C HIS A 28 10.11 -17.18 6.27
N ALA A 29 9.92 -16.93 7.57
CA ALA A 29 8.67 -17.22 8.26
C ALA A 29 7.50 -16.48 7.58
N ASP A 30 6.34 -17.14 7.53
CA ASP A 30 5.13 -16.60 6.91
C ASP A 30 4.78 -15.21 7.51
N PRO A 31 4.86 -14.11 6.72
CA PRO A 31 4.61 -12.76 7.21
C PRO A 31 3.12 -12.40 7.20
N SER A 32 2.24 -13.30 6.76
CA SER A 32 0.82 -13.04 6.68
C SER A 32 0.19 -12.95 8.08
N PRO A 33 -0.96 -12.26 8.21
CA PRO A 33 -1.64 -12.11 9.50
C PRO A 33 -2.09 -13.43 10.17
N GLY A 34 -2.03 -14.56 9.48
CA GLY A 34 -2.36 -15.87 10.03
C GLY A 34 -2.60 -16.95 8.95
N PRO A 35 -2.84 -18.20 9.37
CA PRO A 35 -3.06 -19.31 8.45
C PRO A 35 -4.19 -19.02 7.46
N GLY A 36 -3.90 -19.18 6.16
CA GLY A 36 -4.86 -18.95 5.07
C GLY A 36 -5.04 -17.48 4.67
N ALA A 37 -4.30 -16.55 5.27
CA ALA A 37 -4.27 -15.17 4.81
C ALA A 37 -3.50 -15.05 3.48
N PRO A 38 -3.92 -14.14 2.58
CA PRO A 38 -3.28 -13.99 1.30
C PRO A 38 -1.90 -13.34 1.42
N HIS A 39 -0.95 -13.82 0.62
CA HIS A 39 0.35 -13.17 0.43
C HIS A 39 0.37 -12.24 -0.78
N PHE A 40 -0.42 -12.61 -1.79
CA PHE A 40 -0.55 -11.88 -3.03
C PHE A 40 -2.01 -11.67 -3.38
N GLU A 41 -2.28 -10.51 -3.98
CA GLU A 41 -3.49 -10.24 -4.71
C GLU A 41 -3.15 -10.19 -6.20
N ILE A 42 -3.96 -10.85 -7.03
CA ILE A 42 -3.75 -10.93 -8.48
C ILE A 42 -4.91 -10.20 -9.16
N LEU A 43 -4.60 -9.11 -9.83
CA LEU A 43 -5.56 -8.20 -10.45
C LEU A 43 -5.45 -8.31 -11.97
N PHE A 44 -6.60 -8.44 -12.62
CA PHE A 44 -6.72 -8.38 -14.08
C PHE A 44 -7.41 -7.07 -14.43
N GLN A 45 -6.73 -6.20 -15.17
CA GLN A 45 -7.17 -4.82 -15.36
C GLN A 45 -7.01 -4.40 -16.83
N PRO A 46 -7.97 -3.66 -17.41
CA PRO A 46 -7.96 -3.30 -18.82
C PRO A 46 -7.11 -2.05 -19.10
N PHE A 47 -5.92 -1.94 -18.51
CA PHE A 47 -4.96 -0.91 -18.85
C PHE A 47 -3.77 -1.50 -19.60
N GLY A 48 -3.18 -0.74 -20.52
CA GLY A 48 -1.89 -1.04 -21.12
C GLY A 48 -0.76 -0.33 -20.37
N THR A 49 0.47 -0.71 -20.65
CA THR A 49 1.63 0.12 -20.31
C THR A 49 1.66 1.36 -21.22
N SER A 50 2.19 2.46 -20.72
CA SER A 50 2.32 3.70 -21.49
C SER A 50 3.01 3.44 -22.83
N GLY A 51 2.38 3.87 -23.94
CA GLY A 51 2.99 3.84 -25.27
C GLY A 51 2.63 2.64 -26.16
N THR A 52 1.81 1.69 -25.70
CA THR A 52 1.39 0.56 -26.55
C THR A 52 -0.02 0.80 -27.13
N PRO A 53 -0.19 0.92 -28.46
CA PRO A 53 -1.51 1.02 -29.08
C PRO A 53 -2.25 -0.33 -29.01
N GLY A 54 -3.55 -0.33 -28.67
CA GLY A 54 -4.39 -1.54 -28.76
C GLY A 54 -5.32 -1.79 -27.57
N HIS A 55 -5.85 -3.01 -27.49
CA HIS A 55 -6.65 -3.51 -26.37
C HIS A 55 -5.82 -4.44 -25.50
N PHE A 56 -5.83 -4.22 -24.19
CA PHE A 56 -4.99 -4.94 -23.25
C PHE A 56 -5.79 -5.49 -22.09
N ILE A 57 -5.30 -6.61 -21.56
CA ILE A 57 -5.58 -7.06 -20.20
C ILE A 57 -4.21 -7.16 -19.53
N SER A 58 -4.01 -6.35 -18.51
CA SER A 58 -2.82 -6.39 -17.67
C SER A 58 -3.04 -7.29 -16.46
N LEU A 59 -1.98 -7.99 -16.10
CA LEU A 59 -1.87 -8.74 -14.86
C LEU A 59 -1.01 -7.95 -13.88
N THR A 60 -1.57 -7.59 -12.74
CA THR A 60 -0.83 -6.97 -11.64
C THR A 60 -0.82 -7.92 -10.45
N VAL A 61 0.38 -8.16 -9.91
CA VAL A 61 0.56 -8.96 -8.69
C VAL A 61 0.95 -8.00 -7.57
N ALA A 62 0.04 -7.82 -6.62
CA ALA A 62 0.28 -6.99 -5.45
C ALA A 62 0.73 -7.86 -4.28
N MET A 63 1.86 -7.50 -3.64
CA MET A 63 2.31 -8.12 -2.41
C MET A 63 1.56 -7.50 -1.23
N VAL A 64 0.66 -8.27 -0.58
CA VAL A 64 -0.22 -7.77 0.49
C VAL A 64 0.29 -8.11 1.89
N SER A 65 1.27 -9.01 2.00
CA SER A 65 1.95 -9.35 3.26
C SER A 65 3.46 -9.06 3.18
N PRO A 66 3.88 -7.79 2.97
CA PRO A 66 5.30 -7.45 2.85
C PRO A 66 6.05 -7.61 4.19
N VAL A 67 7.29 -8.06 4.13
CA VAL A 67 8.22 -8.02 5.28
C VAL A 67 8.91 -6.66 5.44
N SER A 68 9.05 -5.90 4.35
CA SER A 68 9.67 -4.58 4.35
C SER A 68 8.90 -3.59 5.24
N ARG A 69 9.64 -2.72 5.95
CA ARG A 69 9.10 -1.64 6.79
C ARG A 69 9.86 -0.34 6.51
N GLY A 70 9.20 0.79 6.74
CA GLY A 70 9.79 2.12 6.60
C GLY A 70 9.26 3.07 7.67
N SER A 71 9.81 4.27 7.71
CA SER A 71 9.40 5.34 8.62
C SER A 71 9.31 6.67 7.88
N VAL A 72 8.53 7.60 8.42
CA VAL A 72 8.44 8.98 7.94
C VAL A 72 8.75 9.89 9.12
N THR A 73 9.66 10.82 8.92
CA THR A 73 10.00 11.87 9.90
C THR A 73 9.93 13.22 9.22
N LEU A 74 9.54 14.25 9.97
CA LEU A 74 9.60 15.63 9.48
C LEU A 74 11.06 16.04 9.30
N SER A 75 11.40 16.61 8.15
CA SER A 75 12.70 17.21 7.89
C SER A 75 12.74 18.71 8.20
N SER A 76 11.58 19.30 8.48
CA SER A 76 11.39 20.71 8.80
C SER A 76 10.12 20.91 9.61
N GLU A 77 10.07 21.98 10.41
CA GLU A 77 8.86 22.43 11.10
C GLU A 77 7.87 23.15 10.17
N ASP A 78 8.32 23.61 8.99
CA ASP A 78 7.46 24.23 7.99
C ASP A 78 6.70 23.15 7.20
N PRO A 79 5.35 23.06 7.31
CA PRO A 79 4.57 22.02 6.64
C PRO A 79 4.60 22.15 5.11
N PHE A 80 5.08 23.29 4.58
CA PHE A 80 5.23 23.52 3.14
C PHE A 80 6.67 23.38 2.65
N ALA A 81 7.63 22.99 3.50
CA ALA A 81 9.05 22.93 3.16
C ALA A 81 9.34 22.07 1.92
N CYS A 82 8.67 20.92 1.79
CA CYS A 82 8.82 20.02 0.65
C CYS A 82 8.34 20.66 -0.66
N ILE A 83 7.16 21.30 -0.64
CA ILE A 83 6.61 21.98 -1.82
C ILE A 83 7.48 23.19 -2.20
N LYS A 84 7.93 23.98 -1.23
CA LYS A 84 8.84 25.11 -1.46
C LYS A 84 10.16 24.65 -2.07
N LEU A 85 10.73 23.53 -1.61
CA LEU A 85 11.94 22.94 -2.17
C LEU A 85 11.72 22.44 -3.61
N ALA A 86 10.62 21.75 -3.87
CA ALA A 86 10.26 21.30 -5.22
C ALA A 86 10.09 22.48 -6.19
N LEU A 87 9.39 23.54 -5.76
CA LEU A 87 9.26 24.78 -6.53
C LEU A 87 10.61 25.47 -6.76
N LYS A 88 11.48 25.51 -5.75
CA LYS A 88 12.83 26.06 -5.89
C LYS A 88 13.68 25.25 -6.87
N LEU A 89 13.57 23.92 -6.83
CA LEU A 89 14.26 23.02 -7.74
C LEU A 89 13.80 23.25 -9.17
N VAL A 90 12.49 23.19 -9.43
CA VAL A 90 11.91 23.34 -10.78
C VAL A 90 12.16 24.73 -11.38
N ASN A 91 12.18 25.78 -10.55
CA ASN A 91 12.46 27.14 -11.00
C ASN A 91 13.96 27.48 -11.10
N ALA A 92 14.88 26.54 -10.83
CA ALA A 92 16.30 26.82 -10.91
C ALA A 92 16.74 27.00 -12.39
N PRO A 93 17.58 28.01 -12.72
CA PRO A 93 17.94 28.33 -14.11
C PRO A 93 18.55 27.17 -14.92
N ALA A 94 19.16 26.20 -14.24
CA ALA A 94 19.72 24.99 -14.84
C ALA A 94 18.70 24.16 -15.62
N TRP A 95 17.40 24.28 -15.28
CA TRP A 95 16.29 23.57 -15.90
C TRP A 95 15.65 24.32 -17.07
N ASN A 96 15.96 25.61 -17.27
CA ASN A 96 15.36 26.44 -18.33
C ASN A 96 15.62 25.91 -19.75
N ARG A 97 16.68 25.10 -19.93
CA ARG A 97 17.03 24.45 -21.20
C ARG A 97 16.40 23.06 -21.39
N TYR A 98 15.72 22.53 -20.36
CA TYR A 98 15.20 21.15 -20.33
C TYR A 98 13.70 21.05 -20.05
N LEU A 99 13.07 22.07 -19.45
CA LEU A 99 11.65 22.02 -19.08
C LEU A 99 10.75 22.61 -20.18
N GLY A 100 9.97 21.76 -20.83
CA GLY A 100 8.83 22.10 -21.69
C GLY A 100 7.46 21.88 -21.01
N GLY A 101 7.42 21.86 -19.68
CA GLY A 101 6.26 21.41 -18.87
C GLY A 101 6.35 19.93 -18.46
N PRO A 102 5.57 19.47 -17.45
CA PRO A 102 5.65 18.09 -16.98
C PRO A 102 5.13 17.12 -18.06
N THR A 103 6.05 16.34 -18.59
CA THR A 103 5.88 15.30 -19.61
C THR A 103 6.45 14.03 -19.01
N ILE A 104 5.62 13.19 -18.39
CA ILE A 104 6.12 11.88 -17.97
C ILE A 104 6.21 11.00 -19.22
N ASP A 105 7.44 10.66 -19.62
CA ASP A 105 7.79 9.56 -20.50
C ASP A 105 8.73 8.62 -19.73
N LEU A 106 8.28 7.38 -19.51
CA LEU A 106 8.96 6.35 -18.71
C LEU A 106 9.60 5.25 -19.57
N THR A 107 9.75 5.45 -20.87
CA THR A 107 10.29 4.41 -21.75
C THR A 107 11.81 4.40 -21.78
N ALA A 108 12.47 3.76 -20.81
CA ALA A 108 13.83 3.23 -21.06
C ALA A 108 14.30 2.28 -19.95
N MET A 109 13.75 1.05 -19.84
CA MET A 109 14.48 -0.01 -19.11
C MET A 109 14.35 -1.37 -19.82
N SER A 110 15.49 -1.87 -20.31
CA SER A 110 15.63 -3.21 -20.88
C SER A 110 15.54 -4.28 -19.78
N PRO A 111 14.92 -5.45 -20.05
CA PRO A 111 14.91 -6.53 -19.07
C PRO A 111 16.26 -7.25 -19.02
N ALA A 112 16.92 -7.18 -17.86
CA ALA A 112 17.93 -8.14 -17.46
C ALA A 112 17.54 -8.65 -16.06
N GLU A 113 17.33 -9.96 -15.95
CA GLU A 113 16.99 -10.70 -14.73
C GLU A 113 15.67 -10.32 -14.02
N PRO A 114 14.83 -11.30 -13.60
CA PRO A 114 13.53 -11.04 -12.95
C PRO A 114 13.56 -10.06 -11.78
N THR A 115 14.65 -10.07 -11.00
CA THR A 115 14.84 -9.18 -9.84
C THR A 115 15.03 -7.70 -10.24
N ALA A 116 15.78 -7.41 -11.30
CA ALA A 116 15.98 -6.02 -11.73
C ALA A 116 14.69 -5.46 -12.33
N HIS A 117 13.93 -6.29 -13.04
CA HIS A 117 12.62 -5.90 -13.55
C HIS A 117 11.64 -5.52 -12.43
N ILE A 118 11.56 -6.31 -11.34
CA ILE A 118 10.72 -6.00 -10.18
C ILE A 118 11.14 -4.67 -9.53
N ARG A 119 12.44 -4.44 -9.32
CA ARG A 119 12.94 -3.21 -8.68
C ARG A 119 12.56 -1.94 -9.43
N VAL A 120 12.47 -2.04 -10.75
CA VAL A 120 12.20 -0.92 -11.66
C VAL A 120 10.71 -0.68 -11.84
N ASN A 121 9.93 -1.76 -11.97
CA ASN A 121 8.53 -1.67 -12.39
C ASN A 121 7.54 -1.78 -11.22
N SER A 122 8.03 -1.98 -9.99
CA SER A 122 7.16 -1.94 -8.80
C SER A 122 6.73 -0.51 -8.49
N GLY A 123 5.41 -0.31 -8.44
CA GLY A 123 4.79 0.93 -7.98
C GLY A 123 4.28 0.83 -6.54
N LEU A 124 3.90 1.98 -5.97
CA LEU A 124 3.19 2.01 -4.70
C LEU A 124 1.75 1.52 -4.91
N GLY A 125 1.28 0.61 -4.06
CA GLY A 125 -0.13 0.20 -4.04
C GLY A 125 -1.07 1.21 -3.36
N TYR A 126 -0.56 2.37 -2.93
CA TYR A 126 -1.29 3.42 -2.19
C TYR A 126 -2.00 2.93 -0.90
N HIS A 127 -1.60 1.77 -0.38
CA HIS A 127 -2.08 1.18 0.88
C HIS A 127 -1.18 1.56 2.07
N ILE A 128 -0.91 2.85 2.25
CA ILE A 128 0.01 3.33 3.30
C ILE A 128 -0.70 3.28 4.66
N ILE A 129 -0.08 2.63 5.64
CA ILE A 129 -0.61 2.44 7.00
C ILE A 129 0.52 2.44 8.05
N GLY A 130 0.15 2.37 9.33
CA GLY A 130 1.05 1.96 10.42
C GLY A 130 2.03 3.01 10.96
N THR A 131 1.97 4.25 10.46
CA THR A 131 2.86 5.35 10.91
C THR A 131 2.54 5.84 12.33
N ALA A 132 1.34 5.56 12.85
CA ALA A 132 0.92 5.83 14.22
C ALA A 132 0.26 4.59 14.85
N SER A 133 0.92 3.44 14.69
CA SER A 133 0.34 2.13 14.96
C SER A 133 -0.25 1.96 16.36
N MET A 134 -1.38 1.27 16.42
CA MET A 134 -2.05 0.85 17.64
C MET A 134 -1.32 -0.33 18.29
N SER A 135 -1.27 -0.35 19.62
CA SER A 135 -0.59 -1.39 20.39
C SER A 135 -1.30 -1.62 21.74
N PRO A 136 -1.01 -2.72 22.46
CA PRO A 136 -1.62 -2.98 23.76
C PRO A 136 -1.37 -1.85 24.77
N ARG A 137 -2.32 -1.64 25.69
CA ARG A 137 -2.14 -0.67 26.78
C ARG A 137 -0.90 -1.02 27.61
N GLY A 138 -0.11 -0.01 27.93
CA GLY A 138 1.16 -0.18 28.67
C GLY A 138 2.34 -0.65 27.81
N ALA A 139 2.12 -1.00 26.53
CA ALA A 139 3.23 -1.31 25.63
C ALA A 139 4.12 -0.08 25.41
N GLN A 140 5.44 -0.28 25.38
CA GLN A 140 6.45 0.76 25.15
C GLN A 140 6.69 1.08 23.66
N TYR A 141 5.96 0.40 22.77
CA TYR A 141 5.96 0.62 21.33
C TYR A 141 4.55 1.06 20.88
N GLY A 142 4.44 1.50 19.62
CA GLY A 142 3.20 2.04 19.05
C GLY A 142 2.87 3.44 19.57
N VAL A 143 1.95 4.12 18.89
CA VAL A 143 1.60 5.52 19.17
C VAL A 143 0.26 5.64 19.91
N VAL A 144 -0.70 4.77 19.60
CA VAL A 144 -2.03 4.79 20.21
C VAL A 144 -2.35 3.51 20.98
N ASP A 145 -3.19 3.67 22.01
CA ASP A 145 -3.83 2.57 22.74
C ASP A 145 -5.01 1.97 21.94
N PRO A 146 -5.60 0.83 22.36
CA PRO A 146 -6.73 0.19 21.66
C PRO A 146 -8.02 1.02 21.59
N ASP A 147 -8.11 2.13 22.33
CA ASP A 147 -9.20 3.11 22.26
C ASP A 147 -8.84 4.34 21.39
N LEU A 148 -7.81 4.19 20.57
CA LEU A 148 -7.28 5.17 19.63
C LEU A 148 -6.70 6.44 20.29
N SER A 149 -6.54 6.43 21.62
CA SER A 149 -5.93 7.54 22.34
C SER A 149 -4.42 7.56 22.19
N VAL A 150 -3.86 8.76 22.00
CA VAL A 150 -2.41 8.93 21.90
C VAL A 150 -1.79 8.70 23.26
N LYS A 151 -0.80 7.80 23.31
CA LYS A 151 -0.12 7.44 24.57
C LYS A 151 0.54 8.66 25.19
N GLY A 152 0.30 8.88 26.48
CA GLY A 152 0.86 9.99 27.24
C GLY A 152 0.21 11.36 26.97
N ILE A 153 -0.74 11.47 26.04
CA ILE A 153 -1.40 12.74 25.70
C ILE A 153 -2.90 12.66 25.99
N ALA A 154 -3.35 13.52 26.90
CA ALA A 154 -4.76 13.61 27.22
C ALA A 154 -5.57 14.22 26.06
N ARG A 155 -6.79 13.70 25.84
CA ARG A 155 -7.79 14.27 24.91
C ARG A 155 -7.37 14.32 23.43
N LEU A 156 -6.39 13.53 23.02
CA LEU A 156 -5.95 13.40 21.63
C LEU A 156 -6.16 11.96 21.13
N ARG A 157 -6.63 11.83 19.88
CA ARG A 157 -6.79 10.54 19.19
C ARG A 157 -6.29 10.64 17.75
N VAL A 158 -5.87 9.51 17.21
CA VAL A 158 -5.60 9.33 15.77
C VAL A 158 -6.61 8.31 15.24
N ILE A 159 -7.36 8.64 14.19
CA ILE A 159 -8.44 7.82 13.66
C ILE A 159 -8.36 7.82 12.14
N ASP A 160 -7.36 7.11 11.62
CA ASP A 160 -7.16 6.86 10.19
C ASP A 160 -6.35 5.57 9.99
N ALA A 161 -5.93 5.28 8.76
CA ALA A 161 -5.20 4.06 8.44
C ALA A 161 -3.82 3.95 9.14
N SER A 162 -3.26 5.06 9.64
CA SER A 162 -1.96 5.06 10.34
C SER A 162 -1.96 4.23 11.62
N VAL A 163 -3.13 4.00 12.23
CA VAL A 163 -3.25 3.21 13.47
C VAL A 163 -3.25 1.70 13.23
N LEU A 164 -3.44 1.25 11.98
CA LEU A 164 -3.43 -0.18 11.66
C LEU A 164 -2.01 -0.76 11.90
N PRO A 165 -1.85 -1.75 12.80
CA PRO A 165 -0.52 -2.26 13.14
C PRO A 165 0.06 -3.22 12.07
N ILE A 166 -0.81 -3.83 11.26
CA ILE A 166 -0.46 -4.82 10.24
C ILE A 166 -1.29 -4.52 8.99
N VAL A 167 -0.68 -4.70 7.82
CA VAL A 167 -1.35 -4.51 6.53
C VAL A 167 -2.48 -5.54 6.42
N PRO A 168 -3.74 -5.11 6.22
CA PRO A 168 -4.81 -6.07 5.93
C PRO A 168 -4.51 -6.76 4.60
N GLY A 169 -4.85 -8.05 4.49
CA GLY A 169 -4.77 -8.80 3.23
C GLY A 169 -5.86 -8.39 2.22
N ALA A 170 -6.13 -7.09 2.10
CA ALA A 170 -7.16 -6.48 1.29
C ALA A 170 -6.87 -4.98 1.09
N HIS A 171 -7.63 -4.32 0.22
CA HIS A 171 -7.61 -2.86 0.10
C HIS A 171 -7.88 -2.17 1.45
N THR A 172 -7.03 -1.22 1.82
CA THR A 172 -7.05 -0.58 3.15
C THR A 172 -8.24 0.34 3.39
N GLN A 173 -8.98 0.71 2.33
CA GLN A 173 -10.16 1.57 2.43
C GLN A 173 -11.19 1.01 3.41
N ALA A 174 -11.57 -0.27 3.28
CA ALA A 174 -12.59 -0.87 4.13
C ALA A 174 -12.14 -0.92 5.60
N ALA A 175 -10.89 -1.31 5.85
CA ALA A 175 -10.31 -1.32 7.21
C ALA A 175 -10.30 0.09 7.82
N THR A 176 -9.96 1.11 7.03
CA THR A 176 -9.98 2.52 7.46
C THR A 176 -11.38 2.96 7.86
N TYR A 177 -12.41 2.60 7.08
CA TYR A 177 -13.80 2.93 7.42
C TYR A 177 -14.24 2.25 8.71
N VAL A 178 -13.90 0.98 8.92
CA VAL A 178 -14.22 0.27 10.17
C VAL A 178 -13.57 0.94 11.38
N VAL A 179 -12.30 1.35 11.27
CA VAL A 179 -11.61 2.12 12.33
C VAL A 179 -12.30 3.46 12.57
N ALA A 180 -12.69 4.17 11.52
CA ALA A 180 -13.38 5.45 11.62
C ALA A 180 -14.74 5.33 12.33
N GLU A 181 -15.57 4.36 11.92
CA GLU A 181 -16.86 4.06 12.55
C GLU A 181 -16.69 3.71 14.03
N ARG A 182 -15.73 2.83 14.35
CA ARG A 182 -15.44 2.47 15.74
C ARG A 182 -14.95 3.65 16.57
N GLY A 183 -14.10 4.50 15.98
CA GLY A 183 -13.60 5.71 16.62
C GLY A 183 -14.71 6.73 16.90
N ALA A 184 -15.64 6.91 15.95
CA ALA A 184 -16.80 7.77 16.12
C ALA A 184 -17.69 7.28 17.28
N ASP A 185 -17.96 5.97 17.35
CA ASP A 185 -18.72 5.34 18.42
C ASP A 185 -18.07 5.55 19.80
N MET A 186 -16.75 5.34 19.91
CA MET A 186 -15.98 5.58 21.14
C MET A 186 -16.02 7.06 21.58
N ILE A 187 -15.99 7.99 20.63
CA ILE A 187 -16.10 9.42 20.92
C ILE A 187 -17.50 9.72 21.42
N LYS A 188 -18.54 9.26 20.72
CA LYS A 188 -19.94 9.47 21.10
C LYS A 188 -20.17 8.98 22.52
N HIS A 189 -19.84 7.72 22.82
CA HIS A 189 -20.00 7.13 24.15
C HIS A 189 -19.25 7.85 25.28
N LYS A 190 -18.15 8.53 24.99
CA LYS A 190 -17.38 9.27 26.00
C LYS A 190 -17.96 10.65 26.32
N TRP A 191 -18.70 11.23 25.39
CA TRP A 191 -19.18 12.62 25.46
C TRP A 191 -20.71 12.75 25.43
N THR A 192 -21.43 11.63 25.43
CA THR A 192 -22.85 11.52 25.77
C THR A 192 -23.00 11.01 27.19
#